data_AF-A0A9E4MKF3-F1
#
_entry.id   AF-A0A9E4MKF3-F1
#
_cell.length_a   1.000
_cell.length_b   1.000
_cell.length_c   1.000
_cell.angle_alpha   90.00
_cell.angle_beta   90.00
_cell.angle_gamma   90.00
#
_symmetry.space_group_name_H-M   'P 1'
#
loop_
_entity.id
_entity.type
_entity.pdbx_description
1 polymer ?
#
loop_
_entity_poly.entity_id
_entity_poly.type
_entity_poly.pdbx_seq_one_letter_code
_entity_poly.pdbx_strand_id
1 'polypeptide(L)'
;MNARSILRLAGFGLALTLVLLAGPAAQAKQKKKPEAPKAEAAQVAEPVPAPAPVVEPAEEILADLPNPDKACKKDIETHCAQVKYGDNRVASCLRAQKDGLSNGCKKDIYEYLKKRFEQACKADMKKLCLKESTQQGGLMPCMQKNAEKLSAACADVLGLKPAAAK
;
A
#
# COMPACT_ATOMS: atom_id res chain seq x y z
N MET A 1 7.09 -22.35 56.27
CA MET A 1 6.24 -23.50 55.89
C MET A 1 6.93 -24.28 54.75
N ASN A 2 6.48 -25.52 54.53
CA ASN A 2 6.94 -26.55 53.58
C ASN A 2 7.60 -26.10 52.24
N ALA A 3 8.47 -26.90 51.60
CA ALA A 3 9.25 -28.07 52.03
C ALA A 3 10.35 -28.35 50.99
N ARG A 4 11.49 -28.93 51.40
CA ARG A 4 12.59 -29.31 50.50
C ARG A 4 12.53 -30.78 50.09
N SER A 5 13.04 -31.06 48.89
CA SER A 5 13.61 -32.35 48.45
C SER A 5 12.71 -33.61 48.47
N ILE A 6 12.37 -34.10 47.27
CA ILE A 6 12.29 -35.54 46.99
C ILE A 6 13.23 -35.84 45.81
N LEU A 7 14.03 -36.91 45.94
CA LEU A 7 15.16 -37.25 45.09
C LEU A 7 15.02 -38.69 44.56
N ARG A 8 14.90 -38.87 43.24
CA ARG A 8 15.37 -40.04 42.44
C ARG A 8 15.65 -39.52 41.02
N LEU A 9 16.86 -39.55 40.42
CA LEU A 9 17.90 -40.58 40.26
C LEU A 9 17.46 -41.82 39.47
N ALA A 10 17.77 -41.81 38.16
CA ALA A 10 18.26 -42.91 37.31
C ALA A 10 17.82 -42.67 35.84
N GLY A 11 18.75 -42.74 34.87
CA GLY A 11 18.40 -42.55 33.44
C GLY A 11 19.53 -42.05 32.54
N PHE A 12 20.66 -42.77 32.47
CA PHE A 12 21.65 -42.55 31.40
C PHE A 12 21.05 -42.99 30.05
N GLY A 13 21.15 -42.14 29.01
CA GLY A 13 20.49 -42.41 27.72
C GLY A 13 20.98 -41.53 26.57
N LEU A 14 22.23 -41.73 26.13
CA LEU A 14 22.76 -41.14 24.90
C LEU A 14 22.07 -41.77 23.68
N ALA A 15 21.22 -41.01 22.99
CA ALA A 15 20.49 -41.45 21.79
C ALA A 15 20.51 -40.38 20.67
N LEU A 16 21.72 -39.98 20.26
CA LEU A 16 21.93 -39.10 19.09
C LEU A 16 21.42 -39.78 17.81
N THR A 17 20.21 -39.45 17.38
CA THR A 17 19.57 -40.02 16.17
C THR A 17 19.32 -38.93 15.13
N LEU A 18 20.41 -38.54 14.46
CA LEU A 18 20.40 -37.56 13.38
C LEU A 18 19.84 -38.21 12.09
N VAL A 19 18.54 -38.10 11.86
CA VAL A 19 17.88 -38.65 10.66
C VAL A 19 17.80 -37.58 9.56
N LEU A 20 18.90 -37.45 8.82
CA LEU A 20 18.88 -36.83 7.49
C LEU A 20 18.25 -37.80 6.48
N LEU A 21 17.12 -37.41 5.88
CA LEU A 21 16.56 -38.10 4.72
C LEU A 21 16.40 -37.11 3.56
N ALA A 22 17.44 -37.00 2.74
CA ALA A 22 17.34 -36.38 1.42
C ALA A 22 16.72 -37.38 0.43
N GLY A 23 15.69 -36.95 -0.30
CA GLY A 23 15.04 -37.70 -1.39
C GLY A 23 15.19 -36.96 -2.73
N PRO A 24 15.23 -37.67 -3.88
CA PRO A 24 15.78 -37.13 -5.12
C PRO A 24 14.79 -36.28 -5.94
N ALA A 25 15.36 -35.55 -6.90
CA ALA A 25 14.66 -34.61 -7.78
C ALA A 25 14.20 -35.22 -9.12
N ALA A 26 13.51 -34.38 -9.90
CA ALA A 26 13.30 -34.45 -11.36
C ALA A 26 12.26 -35.43 -11.95
N GLN A 27 11.06 -34.90 -12.22
CA GLN A 27 10.36 -35.04 -13.51
C GLN A 27 9.94 -33.61 -13.91
N ALA A 28 10.39 -33.00 -15.02
CA ALA A 28 10.28 -33.35 -16.44
C ALA A 28 9.16 -32.57 -17.15
N LYS A 29 9.60 -31.54 -17.89
CA LYS A 29 8.94 -30.77 -18.96
C LYS A 29 7.43 -31.02 -19.23
N GLN A 30 6.64 -29.95 -19.15
CA GLN A 30 5.69 -29.64 -20.22
C GLN A 30 5.92 -28.23 -20.75
N LYS A 31 6.28 -28.11 -22.03
CA LYS A 31 6.07 -26.88 -22.82
C LYS A 31 4.65 -26.96 -23.38
N LYS A 32 3.80 -25.95 -23.19
CA LYS A 32 2.63 -25.76 -24.05
C LYS A 32 2.82 -24.50 -24.91
N LYS A 33 2.38 -24.62 -26.15
CA LYS A 33 2.54 -23.66 -27.26
C LYS A 33 1.61 -22.45 -27.07
N PRO A 34 1.99 -21.24 -27.53
CA PRO A 34 1.06 -20.10 -27.57
C PRO A 34 0.00 -20.30 -28.65
N GLU A 35 -1.25 -20.01 -28.32
CA GLU A 35 -2.36 -19.86 -29.26
C GLU A 35 -3.12 -18.58 -28.93
N ALA A 36 -3.07 -17.64 -29.87
CA ALA A 36 -4.04 -16.56 -29.98
C ALA A 36 -5.02 -16.91 -31.10
N PRO A 37 -6.29 -16.54 -30.96
CA PRO A 37 -6.99 -16.00 -32.13
C PRO A 37 -7.83 -14.77 -31.80
N LYS A 38 -7.86 -13.83 -32.75
CA LYS A 38 -8.83 -12.73 -32.95
C LYS A 38 -9.11 -11.78 -31.75
N ALA A 39 -8.99 -10.46 -31.86
CA ALA A 39 -9.25 -9.57 -32.99
C ALA A 39 -10.70 -9.66 -33.52
N GLU A 40 -11.63 -9.09 -32.74
CA GLU A 40 -12.91 -8.59 -33.21
C GLU A 40 -12.92 -7.07 -32.96
N ALA A 41 -13.32 -6.28 -33.96
CA ALA A 41 -13.04 -4.84 -33.98
C ALA A 41 -14.27 -4.00 -34.37
N ALA A 42 -14.75 -3.21 -33.40
CA ALA A 42 -15.65 -2.06 -33.58
C ALA A 42 -17.05 -2.42 -34.16
N GLN A 43 -18.04 -1.53 -34.31
CA GLN A 43 -18.10 -0.05 -34.39
C GLN A 43 -19.31 0.48 -33.57
N VAL A 44 -19.23 1.62 -32.84
CA VAL A 44 -19.61 3.02 -33.23
C VAL A 44 -21.10 3.12 -33.62
N ALA A 45 -21.95 4.06 -33.18
CA ALA A 45 -21.83 5.49 -32.77
C ALA A 45 -22.89 5.82 -31.65
N GLU A 46 -23.32 7.02 -31.22
CA GLU A 46 -22.85 8.44 -31.04
C GLU A 46 -24.07 9.25 -30.46
N PRO A 47 -24.04 10.60 -30.21
CA PRO A 47 -22.97 11.49 -29.74
C PRO A 47 -23.41 12.40 -28.54
N VAL A 48 -22.44 12.97 -27.80
CA VAL A 48 -22.63 14.20 -26.98
C VAL A 48 -21.33 15.03 -27.10
N PRO A 49 -21.39 16.35 -27.39
CA PRO A 49 -20.22 17.10 -27.84
C PRO A 49 -19.22 17.45 -26.73
N ALA A 50 -17.94 17.54 -27.13
CA ALA A 50 -16.86 18.12 -26.34
C ALA A 50 -16.95 19.67 -26.32
N PRO A 51 -16.18 20.32 -25.43
CA PRO A 51 -15.00 21.03 -25.93
C PRO A 51 -13.71 20.24 -25.67
N ALA A 52 -12.80 20.29 -26.64
CA ALA A 52 -11.53 19.56 -26.63
C ALA A 52 -10.36 20.50 -26.17
N PRO A 53 -9.08 20.14 -26.35
CA PRO A 53 -8.17 20.03 -25.22
C PRO A 53 -7.28 21.27 -25.02
N VAL A 54 -7.00 21.59 -23.75
CA VAL A 54 -5.75 22.28 -23.39
C VAL A 54 -4.67 21.23 -23.16
N VAL A 55 -3.60 21.33 -23.95
CA VAL A 55 -2.32 20.67 -23.66
C VAL A 55 -1.44 21.67 -22.93
N GLU A 56 -1.44 21.60 -21.60
CA GLU A 56 -0.36 22.19 -20.82
C GLU A 56 0.84 21.21 -20.80
N PRO A 57 2.09 21.70 -20.67
CA PRO A 57 3.28 20.86 -20.71
C PRO A 57 3.41 19.98 -19.47
N ALA A 58 4.57 19.34 -19.30
CA ALA A 58 4.82 18.31 -18.28
C ALA A 58 4.58 18.74 -16.81
N GLU A 59 4.23 19.98 -16.52
CA GLU A 59 3.89 20.49 -15.18
C GLU A 59 2.52 20.02 -14.67
N GLU A 60 1.50 19.82 -15.52
CA GLU A 60 0.18 19.33 -15.05
C GLU A 60 0.27 17.90 -14.49
N ILE A 61 1.16 17.10 -15.09
CA ILE A 61 1.47 15.70 -14.70
C ILE A 61 2.03 15.60 -13.26
N LEU A 62 2.46 16.74 -12.69
CA LEU A 62 3.13 16.85 -11.39
C LEU A 62 2.20 17.24 -10.23
N ALA A 63 0.97 17.68 -10.53
CA ALA A 63 0.06 18.33 -9.57
C ALA A 63 -0.31 17.48 -8.33
N ASP A 64 -0.25 16.15 -8.45
CA ASP A 64 -0.62 15.17 -7.42
C ASP A 64 0.57 14.76 -6.52
N LEU A 65 1.73 15.45 -6.62
CA LEU A 65 2.94 15.13 -5.87
C LEU A 65 3.62 16.39 -5.29
N PRO A 66 4.13 16.37 -4.04
CA PRO A 66 4.89 17.49 -3.51
C PRO A 66 6.23 17.63 -4.23
N ASN A 67 6.34 18.66 -5.06
CA ASN A 67 7.60 19.13 -5.63
C ASN A 67 8.46 18.03 -6.32
N PRO A 68 7.94 17.30 -7.33
CA PRO A 68 8.72 16.31 -8.08
C PRO A 68 10.04 16.85 -8.65
N ASP A 69 10.13 18.14 -8.99
CA ASP A 69 11.37 18.76 -9.47
C ASP A 69 12.27 19.35 -8.37
N LYS A 70 11.86 19.27 -7.10
CA LYS A 70 12.63 19.81 -5.95
C LYS A 70 13.07 18.66 -5.04
N ALA A 71 12.64 18.65 -3.77
CA ALA A 71 13.20 17.79 -2.73
C ALA A 71 13.08 16.28 -3.00
N CYS A 72 12.07 15.84 -3.78
CA CYS A 72 11.88 14.43 -4.12
C CYS A 72 12.49 13.99 -5.45
N LYS A 73 13.03 14.88 -6.29
CA LYS A 73 13.41 14.55 -7.69
C LYS A 73 14.29 13.30 -7.80
N LYS A 74 15.45 13.35 -7.13
CA LYS A 74 16.43 12.25 -7.13
C LYS A 74 15.88 10.98 -6.49
N ASP A 75 15.00 11.11 -5.49
CA ASP A 75 14.37 9.94 -4.85
C ASP A 75 13.36 9.27 -5.78
N ILE A 76 12.61 10.04 -6.59
CA ILE A 76 11.72 9.50 -7.63
C ILE A 76 12.55 8.81 -8.72
N GLU A 77 13.59 9.46 -9.22
CA GLU A 77 14.52 8.91 -10.21
C GLU A 77 15.22 7.62 -9.73
N THR A 78 15.54 7.52 -8.43
CA THR A 78 16.21 6.35 -7.85
C THR A 78 15.25 5.20 -7.53
N HIS A 79 14.09 5.50 -6.92
CA HIS A 79 13.23 4.48 -6.30
C HIS A 79 11.89 4.24 -7.02
N CYS A 80 11.46 5.17 -7.88
CA CYS A 80 10.10 5.20 -8.45
C CYS A 80 10.06 5.49 -9.96
N ALA A 81 11.17 5.45 -10.69
CA ALA A 81 11.26 5.88 -12.10
C ALA A 81 10.32 5.15 -13.08
N GLN A 82 9.88 3.93 -12.77
CA GLN A 82 8.93 3.16 -13.59
C GLN A 82 7.45 3.44 -13.23
N VAL A 83 7.19 4.24 -12.19
CA VAL A 83 5.85 4.59 -11.74
C VAL A 83 5.33 5.75 -12.58
N LYS A 84 4.43 5.46 -13.52
CA LYS A 84 3.68 6.49 -14.24
C LYS A 84 3.06 7.47 -13.24
N TYR A 85 3.03 8.75 -13.59
CA TYR A 85 2.44 9.82 -12.78
C TYR A 85 0.90 9.76 -12.73
N GLY A 86 0.29 10.60 -11.88
CA GLY A 86 -1.15 10.63 -11.61
C GLY A 86 -1.64 9.61 -10.58
N ASP A 87 -2.92 9.72 -10.20
CA ASP A 87 -3.67 8.88 -9.26
C ASP A 87 -2.94 8.60 -7.93
N ASN A 88 -2.21 9.60 -7.40
CA ASN A 88 -1.39 9.49 -6.19
C ASN A 88 -0.30 8.37 -6.26
N ARG A 89 -0.03 7.77 -7.43
CA ARG A 89 0.78 6.54 -7.58
C ARG A 89 2.25 6.73 -7.22
N VAL A 90 2.85 7.86 -7.61
CA VAL A 90 4.26 8.18 -7.22
C VAL A 90 4.36 8.47 -5.72
N ALA A 91 3.36 9.12 -5.12
CA ALA A 91 3.33 9.37 -3.67
C ALA A 91 3.25 8.06 -2.87
N SER A 92 2.43 7.12 -3.32
CA SER A 92 2.35 5.76 -2.76
C SER A 92 3.68 5.00 -2.90
N CYS A 93 4.38 5.14 -4.03
CA CYS A 93 5.73 4.57 -4.20
C CYS A 93 6.74 5.16 -3.21
N LEU A 94 6.85 6.49 -3.12
CA LEU A 94 7.75 7.15 -2.17
C LEU A 94 7.43 6.74 -0.71
N ARG A 95 6.14 6.58 -0.38
CA ARG A 95 5.70 6.09 0.94
C ARG A 95 6.13 4.65 1.24
N ALA A 96 6.14 3.77 0.24
CA ALA A 96 6.66 2.41 0.38
C ALA A 96 8.19 2.41 0.53
N GLN A 97 8.88 3.31 -0.17
CA GLN A 97 10.34 3.48 -0.18
C GLN A 97 10.86 4.40 0.95
N LYS A 98 10.00 4.71 1.94
CA LYS A 98 10.17 5.77 2.95
C LYS A 98 11.53 5.81 3.65
N ASP A 99 12.18 4.67 3.85
CA ASP A 99 13.43 4.58 4.61
C ASP A 99 14.65 4.99 3.76
N GLY A 100 14.63 4.67 2.47
CA GLY A 100 15.68 5.00 1.49
C GLY A 100 15.60 6.42 0.91
N LEU A 101 14.52 7.16 1.18
CA LEU A 101 14.35 8.55 0.73
C LEU A 101 15.34 9.53 1.39
N SER A 102 15.66 10.63 0.71
CA SER A 102 16.31 11.79 1.31
C SER A 102 15.49 12.44 2.44
N ASN A 103 16.14 13.12 3.37
CA ASN A 103 15.46 13.84 4.45
C ASN A 103 14.55 14.99 3.95
N GLY A 104 14.88 15.57 2.78
CA GLY A 104 14.02 16.55 2.11
C GLY A 104 12.72 15.90 1.64
N CYS A 105 12.82 14.82 0.85
CA CYS A 105 11.64 14.12 0.37
C CYS A 105 10.80 13.51 1.50
N LYS A 106 11.42 12.97 2.56
CA LYS A 106 10.74 12.47 3.77
C LYS A 106 9.83 13.52 4.41
N LYS A 107 10.25 14.79 4.44
CA LYS A 107 9.45 15.91 4.95
C LYS A 107 8.31 16.28 4.00
N ASP A 108 8.62 16.45 2.72
CA ASP A 108 7.66 16.88 1.70
C ASP A 108 6.54 15.85 1.49
N ILE A 109 6.87 14.55 1.44
CA ILE A 109 5.88 13.47 1.33
C ILE A 109 5.01 13.35 2.59
N TYR A 110 5.58 13.58 3.78
CA TYR A 110 4.81 13.57 5.04
C TYR A 110 3.78 14.70 5.07
N GLU A 111 4.17 15.95 4.78
CA GLU A 111 3.25 17.08 4.79
C GLU A 111 2.18 16.98 3.69
N TYR A 112 2.49 16.42 2.53
CA TYR A 112 1.50 16.12 1.49
C TYR A 112 0.49 15.06 1.95
N LEU A 113 0.96 13.90 2.43
CA LEU A 113 0.08 12.80 2.85
C LEU A 113 -0.80 13.20 4.04
N LYS A 114 -0.27 14.02 4.95
CA LYS A 114 -1.03 14.64 6.04
C LYS A 114 -2.14 15.55 5.51
N LYS A 115 -1.84 16.47 4.58
CA LYS A 115 -2.86 17.35 3.97
C LYS A 115 -3.94 16.56 3.23
N ARG A 116 -3.58 15.55 2.44
CA ARG A 116 -4.55 14.69 1.73
C ARG A 116 -5.47 13.93 2.70
N PHE A 117 -4.91 13.42 3.81
CA PHE A 117 -5.70 12.81 4.89
C PHE A 117 -6.60 13.83 5.60
N GLU A 118 -6.11 15.02 5.94
CA GLU A 118 -6.92 16.08 6.58
C GLU A 118 -8.04 16.59 5.66
N GLN A 119 -7.84 16.62 4.34
CA GLN A 119 -8.88 16.98 3.37
C GLN A 119 -9.96 15.88 3.27
N ALA A 120 -9.55 14.62 3.10
CA ALA A 120 -10.47 13.51 2.88
C ALA A 120 -11.20 13.04 4.16
N CYS A 121 -10.48 12.89 5.27
CA CYS A 121 -10.97 12.18 6.46
C CYS A 121 -11.46 13.08 7.60
N LYS A 122 -11.34 14.42 7.52
CA LYS A 122 -11.72 15.33 8.62
C LYS A 122 -13.21 15.31 8.97
N ALA A 123 -14.08 15.03 8.01
CA ALA A 123 -15.51 14.83 8.26
C ALA A 123 -15.77 13.50 8.98
N ASP A 124 -15.26 12.40 8.44
CA ASP A 124 -15.40 11.06 9.01
C ASP A 124 -14.78 10.96 10.41
N MET A 125 -13.60 11.54 10.63
CA MET A 125 -12.94 11.62 11.93
C MET A 125 -13.84 12.29 12.97
N LYS A 126 -14.41 13.46 12.65
CA LYS A 126 -15.31 14.18 13.56
C LYS A 126 -16.62 13.43 13.84
N LYS A 127 -17.12 12.67 12.87
CA LYS A 127 -18.40 11.94 12.94
C LYS A 127 -18.28 10.58 13.64
N LEU A 128 -17.16 9.88 13.47
CA LEU A 128 -17.00 8.46 13.81
C LEU A 128 -15.94 8.19 14.88
N CYS A 129 -14.91 9.06 15.00
CA CYS A 129 -13.68 8.77 15.73
C CYS A 129 -13.12 9.97 16.53
N LEU A 130 -13.97 10.94 16.90
CA LEU A 130 -13.51 12.19 17.52
C LEU A 130 -12.84 11.95 18.87
N LYS A 131 -13.36 11.01 19.67
CA LYS A 131 -12.80 10.65 20.99
C LYS A 131 -11.48 9.91 20.86
N GLU A 132 -11.35 9.07 19.83
CA GLU A 132 -10.18 8.26 19.55
C GLU A 132 -9.08 9.08 18.86
N SER A 133 -9.43 10.19 18.20
CA SER A 133 -8.48 11.12 17.57
C SER A 133 -7.63 11.92 18.57
N THR A 134 -8.07 12.08 19.82
CA THR A 134 -7.29 12.73 20.88
C THR A 134 -6.40 11.74 21.65
N GLN A 135 -6.54 10.44 21.38
CA GLN A 135 -5.75 9.38 22.00
C GLN A 135 -4.57 9.00 21.10
N GLN A 136 -3.37 8.86 21.69
CA GLN A 136 -2.18 8.47 20.93
C GLN A 136 -2.39 7.12 20.25
N GLY A 137 -2.40 7.12 18.91
CA GLY A 137 -2.64 5.93 18.09
C GLY A 137 -4.10 5.47 17.98
N GLY A 138 -5.07 6.09 18.67
CA GLY A 138 -6.48 5.65 18.68
C GLY A 138 -7.23 5.83 17.35
N LEU A 139 -6.86 6.86 16.58
CA LEU A 139 -7.50 7.25 15.33
C LEU A 139 -7.55 6.12 14.28
N MET A 140 -6.42 5.50 13.97
CA MET A 140 -6.33 4.51 12.89
C MET A 140 -7.12 3.21 13.17
N PRO A 141 -7.05 2.59 14.36
CA PRO A 141 -7.93 1.48 14.72
C PRO A 141 -9.42 1.84 14.70
N CYS A 142 -9.79 3.09 15.01
CA CYS A 142 -11.18 3.54 14.91
C CYS A 142 -11.65 3.66 13.45
N MET A 143 -10.82 4.23 12.57
CA MET A 143 -11.10 4.31 11.14
C MET A 143 -11.26 2.92 10.51
N GLN A 144 -10.38 1.97 10.86
CA GLN A 144 -10.48 0.58 10.41
C GLN A 144 -11.77 -0.10 10.88
N LYS A 145 -12.15 0.06 12.15
CA LYS A 145 -13.42 -0.46 12.71
C LYS A 145 -14.68 0.16 12.09
N ASN A 146 -14.55 1.31 11.43
CA ASN A 146 -15.65 2.00 10.75
C ASN A 146 -15.43 2.09 9.23
N ALA A 147 -14.56 1.26 8.63
CA ALA A 147 -14.18 1.33 7.22
C ALA A 147 -15.38 1.44 6.27
N GLU A 148 -16.42 0.64 6.52
CA GLU A 148 -17.67 0.63 5.74
C GLU A 148 -18.46 1.95 5.83
N LYS A 149 -18.29 2.72 6.90
CA LYS A 149 -19.02 3.98 7.17
C LYS A 149 -18.26 5.24 6.77
N LEU A 150 -17.01 5.10 6.32
CA LEU A 150 -16.19 6.22 5.83
C LEU A 150 -16.77 6.75 4.51
N SER A 151 -16.55 8.04 4.24
CA SER A 151 -16.67 8.56 2.88
C SER A 151 -15.73 7.82 1.92
N ALA A 152 -16.13 7.68 0.66
CA ALA A 152 -15.30 7.04 -0.36
C ALA A 152 -13.91 7.70 -0.49
N ALA A 153 -13.83 9.03 -0.35
CA ALA A 153 -12.58 9.78 -0.36
C ALA A 153 -11.67 9.46 0.83
N CYS A 154 -12.21 9.34 2.04
CA CYS A 154 -11.41 8.95 3.20
C CYS A 154 -10.96 7.48 3.11
N ALA A 155 -11.84 6.60 2.64
CA ALA A 155 -11.52 5.18 2.47
C ALA A 155 -10.39 4.96 1.44
N ASP A 156 -10.44 5.65 0.29
CA ASP A 156 -9.38 5.67 -0.73
C ASP A 156 -8.02 6.06 -0.14
N VAL A 157 -7.94 7.22 0.54
CA VAL A 157 -6.69 7.74 1.13
C VAL A 157 -6.12 6.83 2.24
N LEU A 158 -6.96 5.98 2.84
CA LEU A 158 -6.57 4.98 3.83
C LEU A 158 -6.33 3.58 3.25
N GLY A 159 -6.58 3.34 1.95
CA GLY A 159 -6.54 2.00 1.35
C GLY A 159 -7.59 1.04 1.92
N LEU A 160 -8.68 1.57 2.48
CA LEU A 160 -9.78 0.82 3.06
C LEU A 160 -10.92 0.68 2.05
N LYS A 161 -11.67 -0.42 2.12
CA LYS A 161 -12.88 -0.60 1.32
C LYS A 161 -14.06 0.11 2.01
N PRO A 162 -14.65 1.17 1.42
CA PRO A 162 -15.91 1.72 1.93
C PRO A 162 -17.05 0.74 1.66
N ALA A 163 -18.20 0.91 2.32
CA ALA A 163 -19.41 0.26 1.86
C ALA A 163 -19.68 0.71 0.41
N ALA A 164 -20.21 -0.20 -0.41
CA ALA A 164 -20.70 0.19 -1.72
C ALA A 164 -21.81 1.23 -1.55
N ALA A 165 -21.64 2.41 -2.16
CA ALA A 165 -22.70 3.40 -2.22
C ALA A 165 -23.92 2.78 -2.91
N LYS A 166 -25.10 2.97 -2.31
CA LYS A 166 -26.41 2.65 -2.89
C LYS A 166 -27.00 3.90 -3.51
#